data_AF-A0A7X7BCD3-F1
#
_entry.id   AF-A0A7X7BCD3-F1
#
_cell.length_a   1.000
_cell.length_b   1.000
_cell.length_c   1.000
_cell.angle_alpha   90.00
_cell.angle_beta   90.00
_cell.angle_gamma   90.00
#
_symmetry.space_group_name_H-M   'P 1'
#
loop_
_entity.id
_entity.type
_entity.pdbx_description
1 polymer ?
#
loop_
_entity_poly.entity_id
_entity_poly.type
_entity_poly.pdbx_seq_one_letter_code
_entity_poly.pdbx_strand_id
1 'polypeptide(L)'
;MQKVSSVSCKPAVWLAMVGTMGMLRAVAADYSWTGAASALWNVTDANWTGAGAVWVNDAANNALFGAAGPKTVEAAPVTLDNLSFVADGYTVSGGPLLMYGNADVGAGMNAALAASVTNVGIWEKTGTGTLALDPGATASNVFSSLKAVGGTLRHASGTTLVTLVGGNPESGPAFWVSGGTFVMDGGMLKTTGDKWARVSEGGTLLVTNGYVDLRNNSELLNAFNSVGTTTVGGDGVLEVNAIRISQNSISAENSLVNINTGGVLRISQFTLDASSPRKGTVFFNGGTVLALSL
;
A
#
# COMPACT_ATOMS: atom_id res chain seq x y z
N MET A 1 10.72 -5.15 88.04
CA MET A 1 11.83 -4.46 87.34
C MET A 1 12.39 -5.41 86.28
N GLN A 2 12.40 -4.99 85.01
CA GLN A 2 13.20 -5.45 83.82
C GLN A 2 13.35 -6.98 83.58
N LYS A 3 13.22 -7.54 82.36
CA LYS A 3 13.74 -7.13 81.04
C LYS A 3 13.14 -8.03 79.92
N VAL A 4 12.70 -7.45 78.80
CA VAL A 4 13.08 -7.70 77.35
C VAL A 4 13.54 -9.13 76.96
N SER A 5 13.29 -9.77 75.81
CA SER A 5 12.37 -9.72 74.63
C SER A 5 12.81 -10.91 73.73
N SER A 6 11.94 -11.45 72.88
CA SER A 6 12.32 -11.75 71.48
C SER A 6 11.09 -12.00 70.59
N VAL A 7 10.93 -11.13 69.60
CA VAL A 7 9.95 -11.20 68.50
C VAL A 7 10.48 -12.19 67.45
N SER A 8 9.63 -13.13 67.00
CA SER A 8 9.88 -13.96 65.82
C SER A 8 8.79 -13.66 64.79
N CYS A 9 9.17 -12.99 63.70
CA CYS A 9 8.32 -12.74 62.54
C CYS A 9 7.93 -14.04 61.83
N LYS A 10 6.67 -14.15 61.41
CA LYS A 10 6.25 -15.02 60.29
C LYS A 10 5.51 -14.16 59.25
N PRO A 11 5.81 -14.30 57.95
CA PRO A 11 5.32 -13.38 56.93
C PRO A 11 3.85 -13.64 56.57
N ALA A 12 3.10 -12.54 56.42
CA ALA A 12 1.74 -12.53 55.91
C ALA A 12 1.75 -12.88 54.41
N VAL A 13 1.01 -13.94 54.06
CA VAL A 13 0.74 -14.31 52.67
C VAL A 13 -0.26 -13.31 52.11
N TRP A 14 0.20 -12.39 51.27
CA TRP A 14 -0.65 -11.55 50.44
C TRP A 14 -1.10 -12.38 49.23
N LEU A 15 -2.39 -12.70 49.18
CA LEU A 15 -3.02 -13.31 48.03
C LEU A 15 -3.19 -12.21 46.95
N ALA A 16 -2.26 -12.16 45.99
CA ALA A 16 -2.41 -11.30 44.82
C ALA A 16 -3.54 -11.84 43.95
N MET A 17 -4.69 -11.17 43.94
CA MET A 17 -5.67 -11.33 42.86
C MET A 17 -5.04 -10.77 41.59
N VAL A 18 -4.45 -11.65 40.79
CA VAL A 18 -4.07 -11.35 39.41
C VAL A 18 -5.37 -11.28 38.62
N GLY A 19 -5.93 -10.08 38.49
CA GLY A 19 -6.97 -9.80 37.51
C GLY A 19 -6.38 -9.96 36.13
N THR A 20 -6.71 -11.06 35.44
CA THR A 20 -6.57 -11.15 34.00
C THR A 20 -7.46 -10.07 33.38
N MET A 21 -6.89 -8.90 33.06
CA MET A 21 -7.42 -8.06 32.01
C MET A 21 -7.35 -8.89 30.73
N GLY A 22 -8.43 -9.61 30.43
CA GLY A 22 -8.63 -10.12 29.08
C GLY A 22 -8.58 -8.91 28.16
N MET A 23 -7.58 -8.85 27.28
CA MET A 23 -7.66 -7.99 26.12
C MET A 23 -8.91 -8.43 25.36
N LEU A 24 -10.01 -7.69 25.51
CA LEU A 24 -11.12 -7.76 24.60
C LEU A 24 -10.52 -7.43 23.23
N ARG A 25 -10.34 -8.46 22.39
CA ARG A 25 -10.08 -8.23 20.98
C ARG A 25 -11.28 -7.46 20.47
N ALA A 26 -11.09 -6.21 20.07
CA ALA A 26 -12.09 -5.49 19.29
C ALA A 26 -12.38 -6.37 18.07
N VAL A 27 -13.61 -6.86 17.97
CA VAL A 27 -14.07 -7.62 16.80
C VAL A 27 -14.28 -6.59 15.71
N ALA A 28 -13.73 -6.84 14.52
CA ALA A 28 -13.93 -5.93 13.39
C ALA A 28 -15.43 -5.75 13.14
N ALA A 29 -15.85 -4.50 12.98
CA ALA A 29 -17.23 -4.14 12.73
C ALA A 29 -17.38 -3.61 11.31
N ASP A 30 -18.33 -4.19 10.57
CA ASP A 30 -18.59 -3.82 9.18
C ASP A 30 -19.69 -2.76 9.10
N TYR A 31 -19.37 -1.65 8.44
CA TYR A 31 -20.32 -0.58 8.13
C TYR A 31 -20.56 -0.54 6.63
N SER A 32 -21.82 -0.69 6.23
CA SER A 32 -22.24 -0.61 4.83
C SER A 32 -22.81 0.78 4.53
N TRP A 33 -22.18 1.49 3.59
CA TRP A 33 -22.59 2.83 3.16
C TRP A 33 -23.98 2.78 2.53
N THR A 34 -24.87 3.64 3.02
CA THR A 34 -26.18 3.90 2.42
C THR A 34 -26.25 5.29 1.79
N GLY A 35 -25.51 6.26 2.36
CA GLY A 35 -25.58 7.67 1.98
C GLY A 35 -26.99 8.25 2.04
N ALA A 36 -27.84 7.70 2.91
CA ALA A 36 -29.26 8.01 2.97
C ALA A 36 -29.55 9.37 3.63
N ALA A 37 -28.70 9.83 4.54
CA ALA A 37 -28.86 11.09 5.25
C ALA A 37 -28.11 12.24 4.56
N SER A 38 -26.91 11.99 4.04
CA SER A 38 -26.06 12.97 3.35
C SER A 38 -24.98 12.26 2.50
N ALA A 39 -24.19 13.05 1.76
CA ALA A 39 -22.99 12.57 1.07
C ALA A 39 -21.73 12.58 1.96
N LEU A 40 -21.88 12.83 3.27
CA LEU A 40 -20.76 13.01 4.19
C LEU A 40 -20.43 11.71 4.92
N TRP A 41 -19.16 11.30 4.90
CA TRP A 41 -18.66 10.28 5.81
C TRP A 41 -18.19 10.97 7.10
N ASN A 42 -19.08 11.01 8.09
CA ASN A 42 -18.85 11.60 9.39
C ASN A 42 -19.47 10.76 10.52
N VAL A 43 -19.31 11.20 11.77
CA VAL A 43 -19.75 10.49 12.98
C VAL A 43 -21.16 10.90 13.46
N THR A 44 -21.88 11.72 12.69
CA THR A 44 -23.18 12.29 13.09
C THR A 44 -24.32 11.85 12.19
N ASP A 45 -24.05 11.67 10.90
CA ASP A 45 -25.06 11.42 9.89
C ASP A 45 -25.32 9.93 9.75
N ALA A 46 -26.61 9.58 9.67
CA ALA A 46 -27.06 8.20 9.59
C ALA A 46 -26.88 7.60 8.17
N ASN A 47 -25.63 7.57 7.68
CA ASN A 47 -25.24 7.12 6.34
C ASN A 47 -24.77 5.66 6.29
N TRP A 48 -24.92 4.91 7.38
CA TRP A 48 -24.39 3.55 7.50
C TRP A 48 -25.46 2.56 7.98
N THR A 49 -25.20 1.29 7.71
CA THR A 49 -25.92 0.13 8.27
C THR A 49 -24.90 -0.94 8.66
N GLY A 50 -25.36 -2.04 9.28
CA GLY A 50 -24.47 -3.08 9.80
C GLY A 50 -24.21 -2.85 11.28
N ALA A 51 -22.97 -2.53 11.66
CA ALA A 51 -22.59 -2.30 13.04
C ALA A 51 -23.20 -1.05 13.70
N GLY A 52 -23.66 -0.08 12.91
CA GLY A 52 -24.34 1.12 13.41
C GLY A 52 -24.90 1.99 12.29
N ALA A 53 -25.71 2.98 12.68
CA ALA A 53 -26.30 3.95 11.75
C ALA A 53 -25.32 5.08 11.36
N VAL A 54 -24.41 5.43 12.27
CA VAL A 54 -23.37 6.46 12.10
C VAL A 54 -21.98 5.82 12.15
N TRP A 55 -21.01 6.43 11.49
CA TRP A 55 -19.63 5.92 11.52
C TRP A 55 -19.01 6.08 12.91
N VAL A 56 -18.19 5.11 13.30
CA VAL A 56 -17.32 5.19 14.49
C VAL A 56 -15.88 5.06 14.03
N ASN A 57 -15.06 6.05 14.36
CA ASN A 57 -13.62 6.03 14.05
C ASN A 57 -12.90 4.99 14.91
N ASP A 58 -12.48 3.90 14.29
CA ASP A 58 -11.75 2.82 14.94
C ASP A 58 -10.88 2.07 13.94
N ALA A 59 -9.69 1.65 14.37
CA ALA A 59 -8.73 0.90 13.56
C ALA A 59 -9.17 -0.54 13.25
N ALA A 60 -10.28 -1.01 13.83
CA ALA A 60 -10.88 -2.31 13.55
C ALA A 60 -12.12 -2.24 12.64
N ASN A 61 -12.62 -1.04 12.31
CA ASN A 61 -13.88 -0.90 11.58
C ASN A 61 -13.67 -0.91 10.07
N ASN A 62 -14.50 -1.65 9.35
CA ASN A 62 -14.45 -1.74 7.90
C ASN A 62 -15.55 -0.89 7.25
N ALA A 63 -15.21 -0.26 6.13
CA ALA A 63 -16.15 0.52 5.32
C ALA A 63 -16.43 -0.18 3.99
N LEU A 64 -17.71 -0.47 3.73
CA LEU A 64 -18.18 -1.10 2.51
C LEU A 64 -19.05 -0.13 1.68
N PHE A 65 -18.60 0.18 0.47
CA PHE A 65 -19.29 1.03 -0.50
C PHE A 65 -19.93 0.18 -1.60
N GLY A 66 -21.24 -0.02 -1.51
CA GLY A 66 -22.01 -0.83 -2.45
C GLY A 66 -23.39 -0.27 -2.84
N ALA A 67 -23.78 0.87 -2.26
CA ALA A 67 -25.07 1.48 -2.54
C ALA A 67 -25.15 2.08 -3.95
N ALA A 68 -26.37 2.17 -4.48
CA ALA A 68 -26.61 2.85 -5.75
C ALA A 68 -26.44 4.38 -5.64
N GLY A 69 -26.70 4.95 -4.46
CA GLY A 69 -26.64 6.39 -4.18
C GLY A 69 -25.48 6.80 -3.25
N PRO A 70 -25.36 8.11 -2.99
CA PRO A 70 -24.31 8.96 -3.56
C PRO A 70 -22.94 8.26 -3.60
N LYS A 71 -22.31 8.33 -4.78
CA LYS A 71 -20.99 7.73 -5.03
C LYS A 71 -19.82 8.71 -4.87
N THR A 72 -20.12 9.99 -4.78
CA THR A 72 -19.18 11.00 -4.29
C THR A 72 -19.38 11.14 -2.80
N VAL A 73 -18.37 10.75 -2.02
CA VAL A 73 -18.42 10.71 -0.56
C VAL A 73 -17.37 11.67 -0.04
N GLU A 74 -17.81 12.70 0.68
CA GLU A 74 -16.91 13.66 1.31
C GLU A 74 -16.65 13.22 2.76
N ALA A 75 -15.47 12.69 3.01
CA ALA A 75 -15.06 12.24 4.32
C ALA A 75 -14.62 13.40 5.22
N ALA A 76 -15.00 13.33 6.49
CA ALA A 76 -14.23 13.97 7.55
C ALA A 76 -12.88 13.25 7.72
N PRO A 77 -11.98 13.71 8.61
CA PRO A 77 -10.88 12.86 9.06
C PRO A 77 -11.42 11.54 9.63
N VAL A 78 -11.03 10.43 9.04
CA VAL A 78 -11.58 9.10 9.33
C VAL A 78 -10.47 8.12 9.68
N THR A 79 -10.72 7.26 10.67
CA THR A 79 -9.89 6.10 11.00
C THR A 79 -10.66 4.83 10.74
N LEU A 80 -10.05 3.88 10.02
CA LEU A 80 -10.64 2.61 9.59
C LEU A 80 -9.60 1.50 9.46
N ASP A 81 -10.06 0.26 9.42
CA ASP A 81 -9.27 -0.91 9.01
C ASP A 81 -9.28 -1.04 7.48
N ASN A 82 -10.31 -1.70 6.93
CA ASN A 82 -10.43 -1.99 5.50
C ASN A 82 -11.44 -1.08 4.79
N LEU A 83 -11.19 -0.87 3.50
CA LEU A 83 -12.05 -0.12 2.59
C LEU A 83 -12.42 -1.00 1.39
N SER A 84 -13.70 -1.22 1.14
CA SER A 84 -14.16 -2.10 0.05
C SER A 84 -15.17 -1.40 -0.85
N PHE A 85 -14.97 -1.51 -2.16
CA PHE A 85 -15.88 -1.01 -3.19
C PHE A 85 -16.48 -2.19 -3.94
N VAL A 86 -17.79 -2.40 -3.74
CA VAL A 86 -18.58 -3.47 -4.39
C VAL A 86 -19.63 -2.91 -5.35
N ALA A 87 -19.57 -1.61 -5.64
CA ALA A 87 -20.23 -1.01 -6.79
C ALA A 87 -19.28 -0.02 -7.49
N ASP A 88 -19.51 0.18 -8.79
CA ASP A 88 -18.63 0.98 -9.65
C ASP A 88 -18.84 2.50 -9.48
N GLY A 89 -17.77 3.28 -9.64
CA GLY A 89 -17.80 4.73 -9.79
C GLY A 89 -17.76 5.54 -8.49
N TYR A 90 -17.23 4.97 -7.40
CA TYR A 90 -17.07 5.70 -6.14
C TYR A 90 -15.86 6.63 -6.15
N THR A 91 -16.03 7.81 -5.55
CA THR A 91 -14.96 8.75 -5.23
C THR A 91 -15.08 9.16 -3.76
N VAL A 92 -14.04 8.88 -2.97
CA VAL A 92 -13.93 9.35 -1.58
C VAL A 92 -12.97 10.54 -1.53
N SER A 93 -13.47 11.71 -1.15
CA SER A 93 -12.73 12.98 -1.07
C SER A 93 -12.81 13.58 0.34
N GLY A 94 -12.28 14.78 0.54
CA GLY A 94 -12.39 15.52 1.81
C GLY A 94 -11.17 15.36 2.70
N GLY A 95 -11.39 15.06 3.98
CA GLY A 95 -10.36 14.89 4.99
C GLY A 95 -9.53 13.61 4.85
N PRO A 96 -8.38 13.52 5.55
CA PRO A 96 -7.47 12.39 5.44
C PRO A 96 -8.06 11.10 6.00
N LEU A 97 -7.70 9.97 5.38
CA LEU A 97 -8.01 8.62 5.83
C LEU A 97 -6.79 8.01 6.54
N LEU A 98 -6.96 7.59 7.79
CA LEU A 98 -5.98 6.79 8.53
C LEU A 98 -6.38 5.32 8.50
N MET A 99 -5.69 4.54 7.66
CA MET A 99 -5.98 3.13 7.40
C MET A 99 -5.03 2.19 8.14
N TYR A 100 -5.56 1.09 8.67
CA TYR A 100 -4.76 -0.01 9.25
C TYR A 100 -4.78 -1.27 8.39
N GLY A 101 -5.78 -1.39 7.51
CA GLY A 101 -5.94 -2.51 6.59
C GLY A 101 -5.82 -2.09 5.14
N ASN A 102 -6.57 -2.79 4.30
CA ASN A 102 -6.40 -2.83 2.85
C ASN A 102 -7.51 -2.07 2.10
N ALA A 103 -7.32 -1.90 0.80
CA ALA A 103 -8.36 -1.46 -0.11
C ALA A 103 -8.72 -2.54 -1.13
N ASP A 104 -10.00 -2.90 -1.22
CA ASP A 104 -10.53 -3.88 -2.16
C ASP A 104 -11.47 -3.23 -3.17
N VAL A 105 -11.30 -3.53 -4.45
CA VAL A 105 -12.23 -3.10 -5.50
C VAL A 105 -12.67 -4.31 -6.31
N GLY A 106 -13.99 -4.55 -6.32
CA GLY A 106 -14.60 -5.69 -6.97
C GLY A 106 -14.41 -5.73 -8.49
N ALA A 107 -14.67 -6.89 -9.08
CA ALA A 107 -14.46 -7.14 -10.50
C ALA A 107 -15.25 -6.17 -11.39
N GLY A 108 -14.58 -5.56 -12.36
CA GLY A 108 -15.18 -4.62 -13.31
C GLY A 108 -15.53 -3.25 -12.71
N MET A 109 -15.15 -2.98 -11.46
CA MET A 109 -15.43 -1.72 -10.77
C MET A 109 -14.21 -0.80 -10.75
N ASN A 110 -14.48 0.48 -10.63
CA ASN A 110 -13.51 1.56 -10.49
C ASN A 110 -13.88 2.41 -9.29
N ALA A 111 -12.87 2.77 -8.50
CA ALA A 111 -13.00 3.71 -7.39
C ALA A 111 -11.81 4.68 -7.37
N ALA A 112 -12.00 5.83 -6.74
CA ALA A 112 -10.97 6.85 -6.55
C ALA A 112 -10.90 7.30 -5.08
N LEU A 113 -9.68 7.42 -4.57
CA LEU A 113 -9.38 8.10 -3.32
C LEU A 113 -8.78 9.47 -3.67
N ALA A 114 -9.64 10.48 -3.61
CA ALA A 114 -9.27 11.88 -3.69
C ALA A 114 -8.96 12.49 -2.31
N ALA A 115 -9.26 11.77 -1.23
CA ALA A 115 -8.70 12.02 0.09
C ALA A 115 -7.27 11.46 0.17
N SER A 116 -6.40 12.10 0.95
CA SER A 116 -5.09 11.54 1.25
C SER A 116 -5.20 10.32 2.18
N VAL A 117 -4.37 9.32 1.95
CA VAL A 117 -4.30 8.09 2.74
C VAL A 117 -3.02 8.06 3.54
N THR A 118 -3.14 7.81 4.85
CA THR A 118 -2.03 7.39 5.70
C THR A 118 -2.28 5.95 6.13
N ASN A 119 -1.35 5.04 5.86
CA ASN A 119 -1.45 3.64 6.31
C ASN A 119 -0.36 3.25 7.32
N VAL A 120 -0.80 2.54 8.35
CA VAL A 120 0.06 1.88 9.33
C VAL A 120 0.17 0.40 8.98
N GLY A 121 1.34 -0.04 8.49
CA GLY A 121 1.59 -1.43 8.12
C GLY A 121 1.75 -1.66 6.62
N ILE A 122 1.32 -2.83 6.14
CA ILE A 122 1.32 -3.15 4.71
C ILE A 122 -0.04 -2.80 4.17
N TRP A 123 -0.11 -1.79 3.31
CA TRP A 123 -1.32 -1.48 2.58
C TRP A 123 -1.36 -2.25 1.27
N GLU A 124 -2.39 -3.07 1.10
CA GLU A 124 -2.60 -3.84 -0.12
C GLU A 124 -3.82 -3.33 -0.89
N LYS A 125 -3.64 -3.10 -2.20
CA LYS A 125 -4.75 -3.04 -3.14
C LYS A 125 -5.08 -4.46 -3.62
N THR A 126 -6.26 -4.96 -3.23
CA THR A 126 -6.80 -6.27 -3.58
C THR A 126 -8.04 -6.15 -4.48
N GLY A 127 -8.59 -7.29 -4.91
CA GLY A 127 -9.73 -7.32 -5.83
C GLY A 127 -9.31 -6.99 -7.27
N THR A 128 -10.09 -7.44 -8.25
CA THR A 128 -9.70 -7.37 -9.67
C THR A 128 -10.08 -6.06 -10.37
N GLY A 129 -10.75 -5.14 -9.68
CA GLY A 129 -11.08 -3.80 -10.19
C GLY A 129 -9.94 -2.79 -10.03
N THR A 130 -10.25 -1.53 -10.34
CA THR A 130 -9.29 -0.41 -10.37
C THR A 130 -9.49 0.52 -9.19
N LEU A 131 -8.41 0.86 -8.49
CA LEU A 131 -8.39 1.95 -7.51
C LEU A 131 -7.43 3.04 -7.97
N ALA A 132 -7.89 4.29 -8.03
CA ALA A 132 -7.04 5.44 -8.27
C ALA A 132 -6.71 6.15 -6.96
N LEU A 133 -5.43 6.39 -6.70
CA LEU A 133 -4.94 7.36 -5.73
C LEU A 133 -4.81 8.70 -6.47
N ASP A 134 -5.66 9.66 -6.11
CA ASP A 134 -5.75 10.97 -6.76
C ASP A 134 -5.98 12.09 -5.74
N PRO A 135 -5.11 12.22 -4.71
CA PRO A 135 -5.34 13.16 -3.61
C PRO A 135 -5.24 14.64 -4.02
N GLY A 136 -4.92 14.92 -5.28
CA GLY A 136 -4.65 16.25 -5.81
C GLY A 136 -3.17 16.60 -5.80
N ALA A 137 -2.78 17.54 -6.66
CA ALA A 137 -1.37 17.84 -6.97
C ALA A 137 -0.49 18.23 -5.77
N THR A 138 -1.07 18.78 -4.70
CA THR A 138 -0.36 19.27 -3.51
C THR A 138 -0.45 18.33 -2.31
N ALA A 139 -1.30 17.30 -2.38
CA ALA A 139 -1.52 16.39 -1.27
C ALA A 139 -0.58 15.19 -1.33
N SER A 140 -0.41 14.52 -0.19
CA SER A 140 0.46 13.35 -0.07
C SER A 140 -0.26 12.18 0.57
N ASN A 141 -0.10 11.00 -0.03
CA ASN A 141 -0.33 9.72 0.64
C ASN A 141 0.95 9.28 1.35
N VAL A 142 0.80 8.59 2.47
CA VAL A 142 1.91 8.02 3.23
C VAL A 142 1.59 6.57 3.54
N PHE A 143 2.41 5.66 3.04
CA PHE A 143 2.30 4.23 3.33
C PHE A 143 3.56 3.77 4.05
N SER A 144 3.43 2.90 5.05
CA SER A 144 4.63 2.21 5.54
C SER A 144 5.14 1.30 4.43
N SER A 145 4.29 0.38 3.93
CA SER A 145 4.54 -0.41 2.72
C SER A 145 3.35 -0.32 1.76
N LEU A 146 3.63 -0.28 0.46
CA LEU A 146 2.62 -0.16 -0.60
C LEU A 146 2.66 -1.37 -1.53
N LYS A 147 1.55 -2.12 -1.62
CA LYS A 147 1.45 -3.33 -2.44
C LYS A 147 0.25 -3.32 -3.38
N ALA A 148 0.49 -3.64 -4.66
CA ALA A 148 -0.57 -3.94 -5.63
C ALA A 148 -0.67 -5.46 -5.85
N VAL A 149 -1.79 -6.07 -5.45
CA VAL A 149 -1.98 -7.53 -5.43
C VAL A 149 -2.91 -8.02 -6.54
N GLY A 150 -3.97 -7.27 -6.80
CA GLY A 150 -4.99 -7.62 -7.78
C GLY A 150 -5.51 -6.40 -8.51
N GLY A 151 -5.99 -6.63 -9.73
CA GLY A 151 -6.54 -5.58 -10.58
C GLY A 151 -5.52 -4.48 -10.84
N THR A 152 -5.99 -3.23 -10.80
CA THR A 152 -5.14 -2.05 -11.05
C THR A 152 -5.12 -1.11 -9.84
N LEU A 153 -3.93 -0.73 -9.41
CA LEU A 153 -3.69 0.44 -8.57
C LEU A 153 -3.10 1.53 -9.45
N ARG A 154 -3.82 2.65 -9.60
CA ARG A 154 -3.37 3.79 -10.40
C ARG A 154 -2.99 4.94 -9.49
N HIS A 155 -1.83 5.53 -9.71
CA HIS A 155 -1.43 6.80 -9.09
C HIS A 155 -1.62 7.92 -10.12
N ALA A 156 -2.59 8.80 -9.88
CA ALA A 156 -3.01 9.81 -10.85
C ALA A 156 -2.43 11.20 -10.56
N SER A 157 -2.30 11.60 -9.30
CA SER A 157 -1.75 12.90 -8.93
C SER A 157 -1.17 12.92 -7.51
N GLY A 158 -0.58 14.06 -7.13
CA GLY A 158 0.00 14.26 -5.80
C GLY A 158 1.30 13.50 -5.60
N THR A 159 1.65 13.27 -4.33
CA THR A 159 2.83 12.48 -3.94
C THR A 159 2.42 11.26 -3.14
N THR A 160 3.00 10.10 -3.43
CA THR A 160 2.94 8.92 -2.56
C THR A 160 4.31 8.67 -1.97
N LEU A 161 4.40 8.78 -0.64
CA LEU A 161 5.60 8.49 0.12
C LEU A 161 5.50 7.10 0.75
N VAL A 162 6.50 6.25 0.53
CA VAL A 162 6.58 4.91 1.10
C VAL A 162 7.78 4.82 2.04
N THR A 163 7.56 4.45 3.31
CA THR A 163 8.52 4.73 4.39
C THR A 163 9.19 3.53 5.06
N LEU A 164 8.82 2.29 4.72
CA LEU A 164 9.37 1.09 5.36
C LEU A 164 10.89 0.95 5.13
N VAL A 165 11.66 0.97 6.22
CA VAL A 165 13.09 0.66 6.25
C VAL A 165 13.29 -0.81 6.62
N GLY A 166 14.29 -1.48 6.03
CA GLY A 166 14.66 -2.86 6.37
C GLY A 166 13.74 -3.94 5.81
N GLY A 167 12.84 -3.61 4.88
CA GLY A 167 11.89 -4.56 4.29
C GLY A 167 12.56 -5.79 3.66
N ASN A 168 11.99 -6.98 3.94
CA ASN A 168 12.44 -8.25 3.36
C ASN A 168 11.86 -8.39 1.94
N PRO A 169 12.67 -8.76 0.92
CA PRO A 169 12.17 -8.86 -0.46
C PRO A 169 11.08 -9.92 -0.66
N GLU A 170 11.03 -10.96 0.17
CA GLU A 170 10.07 -12.07 0.07
C GLU A 170 8.76 -11.77 0.79
N SER A 171 8.80 -11.07 1.93
CA SER A 171 7.65 -10.96 2.84
C SER A 171 7.15 -9.53 3.08
N GLY A 172 7.81 -8.51 2.54
CA GLY A 172 7.38 -7.12 2.70
C GLY A 172 8.45 -6.12 2.31
N PRO A 173 8.77 -5.96 1.01
CA PRO A 173 9.58 -4.84 0.54
C PRO A 173 8.77 -3.55 0.65
N ALA A 174 9.44 -2.38 0.58
CA ALA A 174 8.77 -1.10 0.77
C ALA A 174 7.68 -0.86 -0.30
N PHE A 175 8.02 -1.09 -1.56
CA PHE A 175 7.11 -1.01 -2.69
C PHE A 175 7.05 -2.36 -3.43
N TRP A 176 5.85 -2.86 -3.68
CA TRP A 176 5.65 -4.20 -4.21
C TRP A 176 4.50 -4.29 -5.21
N VAL A 177 4.77 -4.84 -6.39
CA VAL A 177 3.73 -5.23 -7.35
C VAL A 177 3.77 -6.75 -7.49
N SER A 178 2.72 -7.43 -7.01
CA SER A 178 2.64 -8.89 -6.96
C SER A 178 1.30 -9.38 -7.50
N GLY A 179 1.26 -9.88 -8.75
CA GLY A 179 0.03 -10.34 -9.40
C GLY A 179 -0.88 -9.24 -9.96
N GLY A 180 -0.90 -8.05 -9.34
CA GLY A 180 -1.65 -6.88 -9.81
C GLY A 180 -0.87 -5.99 -10.77
N THR A 181 -1.49 -4.88 -11.16
CA THR A 181 -0.85 -3.81 -11.95
C THR A 181 -0.74 -2.53 -11.12
N PHE A 182 0.44 -1.93 -11.08
CA PHE A 182 0.62 -0.55 -10.63
C PHE A 182 0.83 0.35 -11.83
N VAL A 183 0.02 1.39 -11.98
CA VAL A 183 0.13 2.38 -13.05
C VAL A 183 0.48 3.74 -12.46
N MET A 184 1.63 4.28 -12.83
CA MET A 184 2.03 5.64 -12.53
C MET A 184 1.61 6.56 -13.69
N ASP A 185 0.41 7.11 -13.56
CA ASP A 185 -0.27 7.94 -14.58
C ASP A 185 -0.13 9.45 -14.30
N GLY A 186 0.52 9.82 -13.20
CA GLY A 186 0.85 11.21 -12.88
C GLY A 186 1.36 11.36 -11.44
N GLY A 187 1.89 12.54 -11.12
CA GLY A 187 2.45 12.85 -9.79
C GLY A 187 3.80 12.18 -9.51
N MET A 188 4.08 11.92 -8.23
CA MET A 188 5.32 11.30 -7.76
C MET A 188 5.06 10.12 -6.82
N LEU A 189 5.73 8.99 -7.04
CA LEU A 189 5.93 7.97 -6.03
C LEU A 189 7.38 8.03 -5.58
N LYS A 190 7.61 8.07 -4.27
CA LYS A 190 8.95 8.07 -3.69
C LYS A 190 9.06 7.09 -2.53
N THR A 191 10.11 6.28 -2.51
CA THR A 191 10.47 5.50 -1.34
C THR A 191 11.50 6.25 -0.49
N THR A 192 11.38 6.12 0.83
CA THR A 192 12.46 6.44 1.78
C THR A 192 13.08 5.19 2.39
N GLY A 193 12.47 4.02 2.16
CA GLY A 193 13.00 2.70 2.53
C GLY A 193 14.30 2.33 1.83
N ASP A 194 15.18 1.59 2.52
CA ASP A 194 16.59 1.42 2.13
C ASP A 194 16.89 0.13 1.32
N LYS A 195 16.03 -0.89 1.41
CA LYS A 195 16.33 -2.21 0.84
C LYS A 195 15.78 -2.41 -0.56
N TRP A 196 14.53 -2.84 -0.67
CA TRP A 196 14.04 -3.41 -1.92
C TRP A 196 12.70 -2.80 -2.33
N ALA A 197 12.58 -2.58 -3.63
CA ALA A 197 11.30 -2.57 -4.34
C ALA A 197 11.20 -3.87 -5.17
N ARG A 198 10.00 -4.36 -5.45
CA ARG A 198 9.81 -5.65 -6.13
C ARG A 198 8.65 -5.64 -7.12
N VAL A 199 8.87 -6.24 -8.29
CA VAL A 199 7.84 -6.54 -9.30
C VAL A 199 7.97 -8.02 -9.66
N SER A 200 6.99 -8.84 -9.27
CA SER A 200 7.06 -10.31 -9.43
C SER A 200 5.68 -10.96 -9.35
N GLU A 201 5.61 -12.29 -9.39
CA GLU A 201 4.36 -13.06 -9.21
C GLU A 201 3.27 -12.67 -10.21
N GLY A 202 3.64 -12.30 -11.44
CA GLY A 202 2.70 -11.79 -12.45
C GLY A 202 2.46 -10.29 -12.38
N GLY A 203 3.11 -9.60 -11.42
CA GLY A 203 2.97 -8.17 -11.22
C GLY A 203 3.50 -7.35 -12.39
N THR A 204 2.81 -6.22 -12.66
CA THR A 204 3.17 -5.29 -13.72
C THR A 204 3.30 -3.86 -13.19
N LEU A 205 4.49 -3.27 -13.31
CA LEU A 205 4.72 -1.85 -13.08
C LEU A 205 4.70 -1.10 -14.41
N LEU A 206 3.77 -0.16 -14.58
CA LEU A 206 3.68 0.72 -15.74
C LEU A 206 3.94 2.17 -15.32
N VAL A 207 5.01 2.77 -15.82
CA VAL A 207 5.33 4.18 -15.59
C VAL A 207 5.09 4.93 -16.89
N THR A 208 3.96 5.65 -16.98
CA THR A 208 3.48 6.22 -18.24
C THR A 208 3.53 7.74 -18.28
N ASN A 209 3.23 8.43 -17.17
CA ASN A 209 3.09 9.89 -17.13
C ASN A 209 3.53 10.53 -15.80
N GLY A 210 4.12 9.76 -14.88
CA GLY A 210 4.59 10.25 -13.58
C GLY A 210 6.04 9.87 -13.28
N TYR A 211 6.48 10.25 -12.08
CA TYR A 211 7.87 10.05 -11.63
C TYR A 211 7.92 9.04 -10.48
N VAL A 212 8.63 7.93 -10.67
CA VAL A 212 8.86 6.90 -9.65
C VAL A 212 10.31 6.97 -9.19
N ASP A 213 10.53 7.43 -7.95
CA ASP A 213 11.83 7.53 -7.28
C ASP A 213 12.04 6.37 -6.29
N LEU A 214 12.89 5.43 -6.68
CA LEU A 214 13.28 4.29 -5.86
C LEU A 214 14.77 4.37 -5.46
N ARG A 215 15.40 5.56 -5.52
CA ARG A 215 16.84 5.70 -5.19
C ARG A 215 17.20 5.44 -3.75
N ASN A 216 16.24 5.49 -2.82
CA ASN A 216 16.55 5.04 -1.48
C ASN A 216 16.61 3.52 -1.40
N ASN A 217 15.91 2.79 -2.28
CA ASN A 217 16.06 1.35 -2.36
C ASN A 217 17.43 0.98 -2.96
N SER A 218 18.03 -0.06 -2.41
CA SER A 218 19.25 -0.66 -2.95
C SER A 218 19.02 -1.16 -4.38
N GLU A 219 17.92 -1.90 -4.60
CA GLU A 219 17.53 -2.34 -5.95
C GLU A 219 16.01 -2.40 -6.12
N LEU A 220 15.59 -2.26 -7.38
CA LEU A 220 14.32 -2.79 -7.89
C LEU A 220 14.55 -4.24 -8.33
N LEU A 221 13.89 -5.18 -7.68
CA LEU A 221 13.92 -6.61 -7.99
C LEU A 221 12.83 -6.92 -9.02
N ASN A 222 13.20 -7.00 -10.30
CA ASN A 222 12.28 -7.33 -11.38
C ASN A 222 12.29 -8.83 -11.67
N ALA A 223 11.12 -9.45 -11.62
CA ALA A 223 10.92 -10.89 -11.77
C ALA A 223 11.66 -11.73 -10.73
N PHE A 224 11.61 -11.30 -9.46
CA PHE A 224 12.21 -12.02 -8.33
C PHE A 224 11.43 -13.30 -8.00
N ASN A 225 12.08 -14.46 -8.12
CA ASN A 225 11.55 -15.82 -7.91
C ASN A 225 10.31 -16.21 -8.74
N SER A 226 9.83 -15.32 -9.62
CA SER A 226 8.62 -15.49 -10.43
C SER A 226 8.57 -14.44 -11.55
N VAL A 227 7.64 -14.58 -12.50
CA VAL A 227 7.46 -13.65 -13.63
C VAL A 227 7.13 -12.22 -13.15
N GLY A 228 7.53 -11.21 -13.93
CA GLY A 228 7.27 -9.81 -13.60
C GLY A 228 7.68 -8.87 -14.73
N THR A 229 6.94 -7.76 -14.86
CA THR A 229 7.13 -6.81 -15.97
C THR A 229 7.21 -5.38 -15.44
N THR A 230 8.32 -4.70 -15.72
CA THR A 230 8.45 -3.25 -15.54
C THR A 230 8.48 -2.57 -16.90
N THR A 231 7.63 -1.57 -17.10
CA THR A 231 7.59 -0.78 -18.34
C THR A 231 7.67 0.70 -18.00
N VAL A 232 8.55 1.41 -18.70
CA VAL A 232 8.64 2.87 -18.69
C VAL A 232 8.37 3.35 -20.11
N GLY A 233 7.46 4.31 -20.29
CA GLY A 233 7.08 4.85 -21.59
C GLY A 233 6.34 6.17 -21.45
N GLY A 234 5.95 6.79 -22.57
CA GLY A 234 5.25 8.08 -22.53
C GLY A 234 6.11 9.15 -21.88
N ASP A 235 5.54 9.98 -21.01
CA ASP A 235 6.29 10.98 -20.23
C ASP A 235 6.79 10.42 -18.89
N GLY A 236 6.68 9.11 -18.70
CA GLY A 236 7.05 8.41 -17.47
C GLY A 236 8.56 8.38 -17.20
N VAL A 237 8.91 8.54 -15.93
CA VAL A 237 10.31 8.46 -15.46
C VAL A 237 10.42 7.47 -14.31
N LEU A 238 11.32 6.50 -14.45
CA LEU A 238 11.71 5.60 -13.37
C LEU A 238 13.15 5.90 -12.98
N GLU A 239 13.38 6.25 -11.72
CA GLU A 239 14.69 6.52 -11.16
C GLU A 239 15.05 5.50 -10.08
N VAL A 240 16.15 4.79 -10.26
CA VAL A 240 16.56 3.61 -9.48
C VAL A 240 18.08 3.60 -9.30
N ASN A 241 18.57 3.08 -8.18
CA ASN A 241 20.01 2.79 -8.05
C ASN A 241 20.40 1.64 -8.99
N ALA A 242 19.68 0.54 -8.86
CA ALA A 242 19.92 -0.66 -9.63
C ALA A 242 18.63 -1.42 -9.93
N ILE A 243 18.59 -2.06 -11.09
CA ILE A 243 17.56 -3.06 -11.42
C ILE A 243 18.21 -4.42 -11.46
N ARG A 244 17.76 -5.32 -10.59
CA ARG A 244 18.12 -6.74 -10.66
C ARG A 244 17.15 -7.46 -11.60
N ILE A 245 17.70 -8.10 -12.63
CA ILE A 245 16.94 -8.84 -13.65
C ILE A 245 17.40 -10.30 -13.62
N SER A 246 17.27 -10.94 -12.46
CA SER A 246 17.69 -12.31 -12.22
C SER A 246 17.07 -12.83 -10.93
N GLN A 247 17.23 -14.13 -10.69
CA GLN A 247 16.48 -14.97 -9.74
C GLN A 247 15.14 -15.49 -10.29
N ASN A 248 15.10 -15.92 -11.55
CA ASN A 248 13.95 -16.63 -12.09
C ASN A 248 14.37 -17.81 -12.95
N SER A 249 13.75 -18.97 -12.74
CA SER A 249 13.93 -20.17 -13.57
C SER A 249 12.97 -20.20 -14.77
N ILE A 250 11.92 -19.38 -14.77
CA ILE A 250 10.91 -19.24 -15.83
C ILE A 250 11.53 -18.54 -17.07
N SER A 251 10.92 -18.72 -18.25
CA SER A 251 11.38 -18.14 -19.52
C SER A 251 11.69 -16.64 -19.40
N ALA A 252 12.77 -16.22 -20.05
CA ALA A 252 13.20 -14.82 -20.11
C ALA A 252 12.16 -13.90 -20.79
N GLU A 253 11.23 -14.48 -21.54
CA GLU A 253 10.10 -13.81 -22.19
C GLU A 253 9.04 -13.30 -21.19
N ASN A 254 9.04 -13.82 -19.96
CA ASN A 254 8.08 -13.44 -18.91
C ASN A 254 8.74 -12.64 -17.77
N SER A 255 9.98 -12.19 -17.97
CA SER A 255 10.76 -11.43 -16.98
C SER A 255 11.33 -10.20 -17.66
N LEU A 256 10.51 -9.15 -17.74
CA LEU A 256 10.68 -8.08 -18.72
C LEU A 256 10.95 -6.73 -18.08
N VAL A 257 11.88 -5.98 -18.66
CA VAL A 257 12.03 -4.55 -18.47
C VAL A 257 11.93 -3.87 -19.83
N ASN A 258 10.89 -3.06 -20.05
CA ASN A 258 10.64 -2.36 -21.30
C ASN A 258 10.89 -0.86 -21.12
N ILE A 259 11.74 -0.30 -21.98
CA ILE A 259 12.05 1.12 -22.01
C ILE A 259 11.55 1.64 -23.36
N ASN A 260 10.27 2.02 -23.38
CA ASN A 260 9.52 2.38 -24.57
C ASN A 260 9.66 3.87 -24.89
N THR A 261 9.31 4.25 -26.12
CA THR A 261 9.33 5.63 -26.62
C THR A 261 8.81 6.65 -25.61
N GLY A 262 9.56 7.74 -25.46
CA GLY A 262 9.32 8.84 -24.51
C GLY A 262 9.83 8.55 -23.10
N GLY A 263 9.69 7.30 -22.63
CA GLY A 263 10.01 6.92 -21.26
C GLY A 263 11.49 7.07 -20.93
N VAL A 264 11.78 7.45 -19.68
CA VAL A 264 13.15 7.65 -19.20
C VAL A 264 13.44 6.74 -18.02
N LEU A 265 14.40 5.83 -18.19
CA LEU A 265 15.02 5.09 -17.10
C LEU A 265 16.30 5.80 -16.65
N ARG A 266 16.33 6.28 -15.41
CA ARG A 266 17.51 6.83 -14.75
C ARG A 266 18.07 5.77 -13.81
N ILE A 267 19.27 5.29 -14.08
CA ILE A 267 19.82 4.10 -13.43
C ILE A 267 21.33 4.22 -13.24
N SER A 268 21.86 3.66 -12.14
CA SER A 268 23.31 3.54 -11.97
C SER A 268 23.84 2.25 -12.59
N GLN A 269 23.16 1.11 -12.37
CA GLN A 269 23.57 -0.18 -12.92
C GLN A 269 22.42 -1.19 -13.11
N PHE A 270 22.55 -2.08 -14.08
CA PHE A 270 21.80 -3.34 -14.09
C PHE A 270 22.59 -4.39 -13.33
N THR A 271 21.92 -5.18 -12.47
CA THR A 271 22.56 -6.21 -11.65
C THR A 271 22.02 -7.60 -11.94
N LEU A 272 22.89 -8.58 -11.72
CA LEU A 272 22.57 -10.00 -11.78
C LEU A 272 23.02 -10.67 -10.48
N ASP A 273 22.21 -11.58 -9.95
CA ASP A 273 22.62 -12.44 -8.85
C ASP A 273 23.43 -13.61 -9.40
N ALA A 274 24.71 -13.66 -9.02
CA ALA A 274 25.61 -14.68 -9.49
C ALA A 274 25.25 -16.09 -9.01
N SER A 275 24.56 -16.20 -7.88
CA SER A 275 24.22 -17.44 -7.20
C SER A 275 22.88 -18.05 -7.64
N SER A 276 22.12 -17.36 -8.48
CA SER A 276 20.75 -17.71 -8.82
C SER A 276 20.52 -17.83 -10.33
N PRO A 277 19.42 -18.48 -10.79
CA PRO A 277 19.04 -18.51 -12.20
C PRO A 277 18.88 -17.10 -12.79
N ARG A 278 19.52 -16.84 -13.94
CA ARG A 278 19.60 -15.50 -14.54
C ARG A 278 18.82 -15.48 -15.86
N LYS A 279 17.50 -15.33 -15.78
CA LYS A 279 16.63 -15.21 -16.95
C LYS A 279 15.84 -13.91 -16.88
N GLY A 280 15.95 -13.12 -17.93
CA GLY A 280 15.17 -11.92 -18.13
C GLY A 280 15.67 -11.12 -19.32
N THR A 281 14.85 -10.18 -19.76
CA THR A 281 15.07 -9.43 -20.99
C THR A 281 14.87 -7.95 -20.74
N VAL A 282 15.79 -7.13 -21.23
CA VAL A 282 15.64 -5.68 -21.29
C VAL A 282 15.42 -5.28 -22.74
N PHE A 283 14.31 -4.59 -23.00
CA PHE A 283 13.99 -4.05 -24.31
C PHE A 283 14.17 -2.54 -24.33
N PHE A 284 15.00 -2.06 -25.27
CA PHE A 284 15.22 -0.64 -25.53
C PHE A 284 14.40 -0.25 -26.78
N ASN A 285 13.12 0.05 -26.58
CA ASN A 285 12.14 0.27 -27.65
C ASN A 285 11.95 1.76 -27.95
N GLY A 286 13.05 2.51 -28.07
CA GLY A 286 13.04 3.94 -28.38
C GLY A 286 12.90 4.89 -27.17
N GLY A 287 12.91 4.36 -25.95
CA GLY A 287 13.04 5.18 -24.73
C GLY A 287 14.48 5.57 -24.42
N THR A 288 14.66 6.36 -23.35
CA THR A 288 15.97 6.87 -22.92
C THR A 288 16.47 6.13 -21.68
N VAL A 289 17.76 5.78 -21.69
CA VAL A 289 18.48 5.36 -20.47
C VAL A 289 19.51 6.41 -20.12
N LEU A 290 19.39 6.98 -18.92
CA LEU A 290 20.31 7.95 -18.38
C LEU A 290 21.11 7.31 -17.24
N ALA A 291 22.43 7.26 -17.42
CA ALA A 291 23.33 6.82 -16.37
C ALA A 291 23.39 7.86 -15.24
N LEU A 292 23.21 7.42 -14.00
CA LEU A 292 23.43 8.23 -12.80
C LEU A 292 24.89 8.07 -12.34
N SER A 293 25.50 9.14 -11.84
CA SER A 293 26.77 9.03 -11.13
C SER A 293 26.52 8.41 -9.76
N LEU A 294 27.27 7.35 -9.44
CA LEU A 294 27.33 6.75 -8.11
C LEU A 294 27.86 7.74 -7.06
#